data_AF-K2CRW5-F1
#
_entry.id   AF-K2CRW5-F1
#
_cell.length_a   1.000
_cell.length_b   1.000
_cell.length_c   1.000
_cell.angle_alpha   90.00
_cell.angle_beta   90.00
_cell.angle_gamma   90.00
#
_symmetry.space_group_name_H-M   'P 1'
#
loop_
_entity.id
_entity.type
_entity.pdbx_description
1 polymer ?
#
loop_
_entity_poly.entity_id
_entity_poly.type
_entity_poly.pdbx_seq_one_letter_code
_entity_poly.pdbx_strand_id
1 'polypeptide(L)'
;MHEYTHHVIYLLTSGNCPIWLNEGLAQIFENNHENLEQFTNADKTADFASLSEIDRLFRSTPDRQQAAALYQTSLSASARLVEQYTWPRVAEFLEYLGMGYEVSRAATESFASEFAEIEKSCLATTRGPQ
;
A
#
# COMPACT_ATOMS: atom_id res chain seq x y z
N MET A 1 -7.59 -7.40 -14.14
CA MET A 1 -6.62 -6.29 -14.25
C MET A 1 -5.49 -6.43 -13.23
N HIS A 2 -5.80 -6.99 -12.05
CA HIS A 2 -4.87 -7.41 -10.99
C HIS A 2 -3.46 -7.86 -11.45
N GLU A 3 -3.35 -8.98 -12.18
CA GLU A 3 -2.06 -9.53 -12.65
C GLU A 3 -1.29 -8.59 -13.59
N TYR A 4 -2.01 -7.81 -14.39
CA TYR A 4 -1.38 -6.80 -15.25
C TYR A 4 -0.80 -5.66 -14.42
N THR A 5 -1.49 -5.23 -13.35
CA THR A 5 -0.97 -4.23 -12.41
C THR A 5 0.31 -4.70 -11.74
N HIS A 6 0.37 -5.96 -11.28
CA HIS A 6 1.62 -6.53 -10.74
C HIS A 6 2.75 -6.47 -11.75
N HIS A 7 2.48 -6.81 -13.01
CA HIS A 7 3.48 -6.77 -14.06
C HIS A 7 4.01 -5.34 -14.28
N VAL A 8 3.13 -4.35 -14.36
CA VAL A 8 3.52 -2.94 -14.52
C VAL A 8 4.34 -2.45 -13.31
N ILE A 9 3.90 -2.74 -12.08
CA ILE A 9 4.62 -2.37 -10.86
C ILE A 9 6.00 -3.03 -10.83
N TYR A 10 6.10 -4.30 -11.22
CA TYR A 10 7.38 -5.00 -11.30
C TYR A 10 8.34 -4.31 -12.27
N LEU A 11 7.86 -3.90 -13.46
CA LEU A 11 8.66 -3.18 -14.44
C LEU A 11 9.10 -1.80 -13.94
N LEU A 12 8.21 -1.05 -13.27
CA LEU A 12 8.52 0.27 -12.72
C LEU A 12 9.54 0.20 -11.58
N THR A 13 9.39 -0.79 -10.71
CA THR A 13 10.18 -0.90 -9.47
C THR A 13 11.39 -1.81 -9.59
N SER A 14 11.61 -2.44 -10.76
CA SER A 14 12.60 -3.51 -10.92
C SER A 14 12.48 -4.62 -9.87
N GLY A 15 11.26 -4.89 -9.40
CA GLY A 15 10.96 -5.86 -8.35
C GLY A 15 11.17 -5.38 -6.91
N ASN A 16 11.48 -4.10 -6.69
CA ASN A 16 11.73 -3.55 -5.35
C ASN A 16 10.48 -3.03 -4.63
N CYS A 17 9.28 -3.24 -5.19
CA CYS A 17 8.03 -2.84 -4.54
C CYS A 17 7.75 -3.69 -3.28
N PRO A 18 7.43 -3.06 -2.12
CA PRO A 18 6.87 -3.76 -0.97
C PRO A 18 5.61 -4.56 -1.34
N ILE A 19 5.40 -5.72 -0.72
CA ILE A 19 4.29 -6.62 -1.10
C ILE A 19 2.96 -5.94 -0.82
N TRP A 20 2.80 -5.32 0.36
CA TRP A 20 1.56 -4.63 0.73
C TRP A 20 1.15 -3.57 -0.30
N LEU A 21 2.11 -2.83 -0.87
CA LEU A 21 1.81 -1.77 -1.84
C LEU A 21 1.48 -2.38 -3.21
N ASN A 22 2.21 -3.41 -3.62
CA ASN A 22 1.94 -4.12 -4.86
C ASN A 22 0.53 -4.73 -4.87
N GLU A 23 0.14 -5.43 -3.80
CA GLU A 23 -1.19 -6.02 -3.64
C GLU A 23 -2.28 -4.96 -3.51
N GLY A 24 -2.04 -3.92 -2.71
CA GLY A 24 -3.01 -2.87 -2.50
C GLY A 24 -3.31 -2.08 -3.78
N LEU A 25 -2.28 -1.69 -4.53
CA LEU A 25 -2.48 -1.04 -5.83
C LEU A 25 -3.19 -1.95 -6.83
N ALA A 26 -2.84 -3.24 -6.90
CA ALA A 26 -3.53 -4.20 -7.75
C ALA A 26 -5.03 -4.31 -7.42
N GLN A 27 -5.39 -4.32 -6.14
CA GLN A 27 -6.78 -4.31 -5.67
C GLN A 27 -7.52 -3.00 -6.00
N ILE A 28 -6.90 -1.83 -5.81
CA ILE A 28 -7.51 -0.53 -6.16
C ILE A 28 -7.89 -0.51 -7.63
N PHE A 29 -6.94 -0.89 -8.47
CA PHE A 29 -7.10 -0.89 -9.91
C PHE A 29 -8.13 -1.92 -10.37
N GLU A 30 -8.12 -3.14 -9.82
CA GLU A 30 -9.10 -4.17 -10.14
C GLU A 30 -10.55 -3.76 -9.82
N ASN A 31 -10.77 -3.06 -8.72
CA ASN A 31 -12.12 -2.74 -8.25
C ASN A 31 -12.62 -1.39 -8.79
N ASN A 32 -11.98 -0.28 -8.43
CA ASN A 32 -12.31 1.07 -8.92
C ASN A 32 -11.29 2.12 -8.41
N HIS A 33 -10.34 2.50 -9.26
CA HIS A 33 -9.29 3.45 -8.93
C HIS A 33 -9.75 4.93 -8.86
N GLU A 34 -10.96 5.25 -9.34
CA GLU A 34 -11.51 6.62 -9.33
C GLU A 34 -12.16 6.96 -7.98
N ASN A 35 -12.58 5.96 -7.21
CA ASN A 35 -13.26 6.13 -5.93
C ASN A 35 -12.45 5.50 -4.78
N LEU A 36 -11.42 6.19 -4.30
CA LEU A 36 -10.56 5.71 -3.22
C LEU A 36 -11.25 5.71 -1.85
N GLU A 37 -12.21 6.61 -1.64
CA GLU A 37 -12.92 6.77 -0.36
C GLU A 37 -13.62 5.49 0.10
N GLN A 38 -14.03 4.63 -0.84
CA GLN A 38 -14.65 3.34 -0.52
C GLN A 38 -13.68 2.36 0.18
N PHE A 39 -12.38 2.54 -0.02
CA PHE A 39 -11.33 1.68 0.53
C PHE A 39 -10.73 2.25 1.83
N THR A 40 -10.79 3.56 2.02
CA THR A 40 -10.26 4.25 3.21
C THR A 40 -11.24 4.26 4.37
N ASN A 41 -12.54 4.10 4.11
CA ASN A 41 -13.62 3.98 5.09
C ASN A 41 -13.97 2.53 5.48
N ALA A 42 -13.25 1.53 4.97
CA ALA A 42 -13.50 0.15 5.33
C ALA A 42 -13.20 -0.11 6.83
N ASP A 43 -14.11 -0.82 7.50
CA ASP A 43 -13.95 -1.19 8.91
C ASP A 43 -12.62 -1.94 9.14
N LYS A 44 -12.01 -1.67 10.29
CA LYS A 44 -10.73 -2.28 10.68
C LYS A 44 -10.88 -3.80 10.80
N THR A 45 -10.08 -4.56 10.04
CA THR A 45 -10.13 -6.04 10.09
C THR A 45 -8.97 -6.69 10.80
N ALA A 46 -7.83 -6.01 10.96
CA ALA A 46 -6.72 -6.46 11.78
C ALA A 46 -5.86 -5.29 12.26
N ASP A 47 -5.26 -5.46 13.44
CA ASP A 47 -4.26 -4.54 14.00
C ASP A 47 -2.85 -5.09 13.69
N PHE A 48 -2.27 -4.65 12.59
CA PHE A 48 -0.85 -4.88 12.27
C PHE A 48 0.00 -3.75 12.88
N ALA A 49 1.16 -4.10 13.42
CA ALA A 49 2.08 -3.17 14.07
C ALA A 49 2.90 -2.33 13.08
N SER A 50 3.11 -2.82 11.85
CA SER A 50 3.83 -2.11 10.79
C SER A 50 3.48 -2.65 9.39
N LEU A 51 3.77 -1.90 8.34
CA LEU A 51 3.67 -2.37 6.95
C LEU A 51 4.72 -3.46 6.66
N SER A 52 5.88 -3.41 7.33
CA SER A 52 6.90 -4.47 7.24
C SER A 52 6.42 -5.82 7.80
N GLU A 53 5.53 -5.79 8.81
CA GLU A 53 4.88 -6.99 9.32
C GLU A 53 3.96 -7.61 8.28
N ILE A 54 3.18 -6.81 7.56
CA ILE A 54 2.30 -7.28 6.49
C ILE A 54 3.12 -8.00 5.41
N ASP A 55 4.22 -7.40 4.96
CA ASP A 55 5.13 -8.02 3.98
C ASP A 55 5.70 -9.36 4.46
N ARG A 56 6.10 -9.44 5.74
CA ARG A 56 6.60 -10.68 6.33
C ARG A 56 5.51 -11.76 6.38
N LEU A 57 4.28 -11.38 6.73
CA LEU A 57 3.15 -12.30 6.85
C LEU A 57 2.65 -12.80 5.49
N PHE A 58 2.71 -11.99 4.44
CA PHE A 58 2.46 -12.48 3.07
C PHE A 58 3.42 -13.61 2.68
N ARG A 59 4.68 -13.55 3.14
CA ARG A 59 5.69 -14.59 2.87
C ARG A 59 5.55 -15.84 3.73
N SER A 60 4.73 -15.80 4.80
CA SER A 60 4.64 -16.89 5.78
C SER A 60 3.53 -17.91 5.51
N THR A 61 2.96 -17.93 4.31
CA THR A 61 1.84 -18.82 3.92
C THR A 61 0.64 -18.67 4.89
N PRO A 62 0.01 -17.49 4.92
CA PRO A 62 -1.08 -17.19 5.84
C PRO A 62 -2.28 -18.12 5.61
N ASP A 63 -3.03 -18.41 6.66
CA ASP A 63 -4.34 -19.05 6.51
C ASP A 63 -5.32 -18.11 5.79
N ARG A 64 -6.49 -18.63 5.40
CA ARG A 64 -7.48 -17.87 4.63
C ARG A 64 -7.92 -16.58 5.32
N GLN A 65 -8.08 -16.59 6.64
CA GLN A 65 -8.55 -15.44 7.40
C GLN A 65 -7.44 -14.39 7.50
N GLN A 66 -6.22 -14.83 7.77
CA GLN A 66 -5.05 -13.96 7.81
C GLN A 66 -4.77 -13.34 6.42
N ALA A 67 -4.86 -14.13 5.35
CA ALA A 67 -4.71 -13.64 3.98
C ALA A 67 -5.73 -12.54 3.67
N ALA A 68 -7.01 -12.75 4.01
CA ALA A 68 -8.04 -11.73 3.81
C ALA A 68 -7.72 -10.41 4.56
N ALA A 69 -7.24 -10.49 5.80
CA ALA A 69 -6.84 -9.32 6.57
C ALA A 69 -5.62 -8.58 5.97
N LEU A 70 -4.64 -9.33 5.44
CA LEU A 70 -3.47 -8.75 4.78
C LEU A 70 -3.86 -8.01 3.49
N TYR A 71 -4.68 -8.62 2.64
CA TYR A 71 -5.17 -7.99 1.41
C TYR A 71 -6.00 -6.74 1.70
N GLN A 72 -6.92 -6.82 2.66
CA GLN A 72 -7.76 -5.68 3.01
C GLN A 72 -6.95 -4.52 3.61
N THR A 73 -6.00 -4.82 4.51
CA THR A 73 -5.15 -3.78 5.08
C THR A 73 -4.26 -3.14 4.02
N SER A 74 -3.70 -3.96 3.12
CA SER A 74 -2.90 -3.49 1.99
C SER A 74 -3.68 -2.55 1.06
N LEU A 75 -4.93 -2.90 0.76
CA LEU A 75 -5.86 -2.07 -0.01
C LEU A 75 -6.13 -0.73 0.69
N SER A 76 -6.56 -0.75 1.95
CA SER A 76 -6.86 0.49 2.70
C SER A 76 -5.61 1.37 2.90
N ALA A 77 -4.46 0.77 3.20
CA ALA A 77 -3.19 1.48 3.36
C ALA A 77 -2.76 2.16 2.06
N SER A 78 -2.87 1.46 0.93
CA SER A 78 -2.53 1.99 -0.40
C SER A 78 -3.49 3.10 -0.81
N ALA A 79 -4.78 2.95 -0.54
CA ALA A 79 -5.76 3.98 -0.84
C ALA A 79 -5.51 5.25 -0.02
N ARG A 80 -5.20 5.13 1.28
CA ARG A 80 -4.80 6.27 2.13
C ARG A 80 -3.53 6.95 1.65
N LEU A 81 -2.53 6.18 1.21
CA LEU A 81 -1.31 6.74 0.64
C LEU A 81 -1.62 7.61 -0.58
N VAL A 82 -2.46 7.11 -1.49
CA VAL A 82 -2.87 7.84 -2.69
C VAL A 82 -3.75 9.04 -2.36
N GLU A 83 -4.68 8.95 -1.41
CA GLU A 83 -5.49 10.09 -0.97
C GLU A 83 -4.62 11.19 -0.34
N GLN A 84 -3.63 10.82 0.47
CA GLN A 84 -2.77 11.77 1.15
C GLN A 84 -1.78 12.46 0.20
N TYR A 85 -1.22 11.73 -0.78
CA TYR A 85 -0.11 12.23 -1.60
C TYR A 85 -0.39 12.33 -3.09
N THR A 86 -1.53 11.84 -3.58
CA THR A 86 -1.95 11.76 -4.99
C THR A 86 -1.23 10.68 -5.82
N TRP A 87 -1.89 10.25 -6.91
CA TRP A 87 -1.35 9.26 -7.85
C TRP A 87 0.04 9.62 -8.42
N PRO A 88 0.30 10.85 -8.89
CA PRO A 88 1.63 11.23 -9.38
C PRO A 88 2.76 11.00 -8.36
N ARG A 89 2.54 11.31 -7.08
CA ARG A 89 3.58 11.11 -6.05
C ARG A 89 3.79 9.63 -5.74
N VAL A 90 2.74 8.82 -5.79
CA VAL A 90 2.87 7.37 -5.66
C VAL A 90 3.61 6.78 -6.86
N ALA A 91 3.40 7.30 -8.07
CA ALA A 91 4.19 6.91 -9.24
C ALA A 91 5.68 7.28 -9.08
N GLU A 92 5.99 8.52 -8.66
CA GLU A 92 7.37 8.95 -8.35
C GLU A 92 8.02 8.05 -7.28
N PHE A 93 7.27 7.67 -6.24
CA PHE A 93 7.74 6.72 -5.23
C PHE A 93 8.14 5.37 -5.84
N LEU A 94 7.30 4.79 -6.72
CA LEU A 94 7.61 3.54 -7.42
C LEU A 94 8.84 3.69 -8.33
N GLU A 95 9.02 4.82 -8.99
CA GLU A 95 10.20 5.11 -9.81
C GLU A 95 11.48 5.15 -8.97
N TYR A 96 11.46 5.79 -7.80
CA TYR A 96 12.62 5.77 -6.88
C TYR A 96 12.96 4.36 -6.39
N LEU A 97 11.96 3.52 -6.11
CA LEU A 97 12.19 2.11 -5.83
C LEU A 97 12.84 1.40 -7.03
N GLY A 98 12.43 1.73 -8.25
CA GLY A 98 13.04 1.27 -9.49
C GLY A 98 14.52 1.67 -9.64
N MET A 99 14.91 2.81 -9.08
CA MET A 99 16.31 3.25 -9.00
C MET A 99 17.11 2.54 -7.89
N GLY A 100 16.50 1.60 -7.16
CA GLY A 100 17.13 0.84 -6.07
C GLY A 100 17.18 1.61 -4.75
N TYR A 101 16.33 2.62 -4.56
CA TYR A 101 16.26 3.33 -3.28
C TYR A 101 15.54 2.47 -2.25
N GLU A 102 16.06 2.47 -1.03
CA GLU A 102 15.34 1.92 0.13
C GLU A 102 14.03 2.69 0.35
N VAL A 103 13.02 1.99 0.86
CA VAL A 103 11.65 2.52 1.09
C VAL A 103 11.66 3.86 1.84
N SER A 104 12.46 3.96 2.91
CA SER A 104 12.56 5.21 3.68
C SER A 104 13.07 6.38 2.84
N ARG A 105 14.10 6.15 2.02
CA ARG A 105 14.66 7.18 1.16
C ARG A 105 13.69 7.54 0.03
N ALA A 106 13.10 6.56 -0.64
CA ALA A 106 12.11 6.80 -1.67
C ALA A 106 10.94 7.63 -1.14
N ALA A 107 10.49 7.36 0.09
CA ALA A 107 9.41 8.10 0.74
C ALA A 107 9.79 9.56 1.03
N THR A 108 11.01 9.82 1.52
CA THR A 108 11.50 11.19 1.72
C THR A 108 11.52 11.97 0.41
N GLU A 109 11.96 11.35 -0.70
CA GLU A 109 12.09 12.00 -2.00
C GLU A 109 10.74 12.26 -2.69
N SER A 110 9.79 11.33 -2.60
CA SER A 110 8.48 11.44 -3.27
C SER A 110 7.43 12.19 -2.45
N PHE A 111 7.47 12.05 -1.11
CA PHE A 111 6.42 12.53 -0.22
C PHE A 111 6.89 13.64 0.73
N ALA A 112 8.19 13.95 0.74
CA ALA A 112 8.79 14.90 1.70
C ALA A 112 8.41 14.58 3.16
N SER A 113 8.28 13.29 3.48
CA SER A 113 7.82 12.78 4.78
C SER A 113 8.60 11.53 5.17
N GLU A 114 8.77 11.31 6.46
CA GLU A 114 9.42 10.10 6.96
C GLU A 114 8.50 8.89 6.77
N PHE A 115 9.08 7.74 6.39
CA PHE A 115 8.27 6.53 6.17
C PHE A 115 7.49 6.09 7.40
N ALA A 116 8.01 6.34 8.61
CA ALA A 116 7.30 6.04 9.86
C ALA A 116 6.01 6.87 10.03
N GLU A 117 5.98 8.11 9.53
CA GLU A 117 4.80 8.97 9.57
C GLU A 117 3.74 8.51 8.58
N ILE A 118 4.18 8.11 7.38
CA ILE A 118 3.35 7.53 6.34
C ILE A 118 2.76 6.19 6.81
N GLU A 119 3.58 5.31 7.39
CA GLU A 119 3.13 4.03 7.94
C GLU A 119 2.02 4.25 8.98
N LYS A 120 2.21 5.23 9.87
CA LYS A 120 1.22 5.58 10.88
C LYS A 120 -0.08 6.09 10.27
N SER A 121 -0.05 6.90 9.22
CA SER A 121 -1.27 7.40 8.56
C SER A 121 -1.98 6.30 7.76
N CYS A 122 -1.23 5.44 7.06
CA CYS A 122 -1.76 4.31 6.31
C CYS A 122 -2.46 3.28 7.22
N LEU A 123 -1.87 2.99 8.38
CA LEU A 123 -2.42 2.05 9.37
C LEU A 123 -3.42 2.71 10.34
N ALA A 124 -3.65 4.02 10.23
CA ALA A 124 -4.61 4.70 11.07
C ALA A 124 -6.04 4.21 10.79
N THR A 125 -6.81 4.07 11.87
CA THR A 125 -8.25 3.84 11.76
C THR A 125 -8.96 5.17 11.52
N THR A 126 -9.73 5.27 10.45
CA THR A 126 -10.80 6.27 10.34
C THR A 126 -11.89 5.88 11.34
N ARG A 127 -11.97 6.59 12.49
CA ARG A 127 -13.21 6.59 13.27
C ARG A 127 -14.22 7.40 12.45
N GLY A 128 -15.19 6.73 11.84
CA GLY A 128 -16.39 7.42 11.37
C GLY A 128 -17.03 8.18 12.55
N PRO A 129 -17.61 9.37 12.34
CA PRO A 129 -18.43 10.01 13.36
C PRO A 129 -19.57 9.05 13.76
N GLN A 130 -19.77 8.89 15.07
CA GLN A 130 -20.90 8.16 15.66
C GLN A 130 -22.23 8.76 15.25
#